data_AF-A0A1G2KJQ7-F1
#
_entry.id   AF-A0A1G2KJQ7-F1
#
_cell.length_a   1.000
_cell.length_b   1.000
_cell.length_c   1.000
_cell.angle_alpha   90.00
_cell.angle_beta   90.00
_cell.angle_gamma   90.00
#
_symmetry.space_group_name_H-M   'P 1'
#
loop_
_entity.id
_entity.type
_entity.pdbx_description
1 polymer ?
#
loop_
_entity_poly.entity_id
_entity_poly.type
_entity_poly.pdbx_seq_one_letter_code
_entity_poly.pdbx_strand_id
1 'polypeptide(L)'
;MIRTVIIKTPLRLPLGGGGTDLPAYVKEHGGFIFGASINKYVYVTVTHSSLFNDVTFSSAHDERNEMKFDPSGLENALAREALKLVGLTGGIVISTTSDVPYSTGLGSSGALLVGMLHALYVLKGENVTTEFLADRASHIFFECLGSSEGKQDPYLASLGGFSCFELDRKNTVAMLPLTISSATVRDFEARSLYFYTGIQRRSGLLLDEHQKKAAAGNEAVLNYRHRVKEIGRKIKAAFEQGDLDRFGMLLHDHWQAKKESTHGMSIGAV
;
A
#
# COMPACT_ATOMS: atom_id res chain seq x y z
N MET A 1 19.66 27.91 6.12
CA MET A 1 19.71 26.82 7.11
C MET A 1 19.28 25.55 6.41
N ILE A 2 20.04 24.46 6.55
CA ILE A 2 19.69 23.17 5.94
C ILE A 2 18.91 22.35 6.98
N ARG A 3 17.78 21.78 6.58
CA ARG A 3 16.99 20.88 7.42
C ARG A 3 16.80 19.56 6.69
N THR A 4 17.11 18.46 7.37
CA THR A 4 16.95 17.11 6.84
C THR A 4 15.98 16.33 7.71
N VAL A 5 15.05 15.63 7.07
CA VAL A 5 14.09 14.74 7.71
C VAL A 5 14.26 13.35 7.09
N ILE A 6 14.33 12.33 7.96
CA ILE A 6 14.42 10.93 7.56
C ILE A 6 13.20 10.22 8.13
N ILE A 7 12.39 9.64 7.25
CA ILE A 7 11.23 8.83 7.59
C ILE A 7 11.49 7.39 7.19
N LYS A 8 11.15 6.45 8.07
CA LYS A 8 11.03 5.03 7.74
C LYS A 8 9.55 4.65 7.76
N THR A 9 9.09 4.01 6.70
CA THR A 9 7.70 3.58 6.55
C THR A 9 7.68 2.07 6.34
N PRO A 10 6.93 1.30 7.15
CA PRO A 10 6.93 -0.14 7.01
C PRO A 10 6.21 -0.59 5.74
N LEU A 11 6.70 -1.67 5.16
CA LEU A 11 6.00 -2.46 4.16
C LEU A 11 4.90 -3.28 4.82
N ARG A 12 4.02 -3.87 4.00
CA ARG A 12 2.79 -4.47 4.50
C ARG A 12 2.42 -5.78 3.83
N LEU A 13 1.65 -6.58 4.54
CA LEU A 13 1.02 -7.81 4.09
C LEU A 13 -0.50 -7.71 4.27
N PRO A 14 -1.29 -7.76 3.19
CA PRO A 14 -2.72 -7.98 3.31
C PRO A 14 -2.95 -9.45 3.72
N LEU A 15 -3.54 -9.66 4.89
CA LEU A 15 -3.83 -10.98 5.43
C LEU A 15 -5.24 -11.45 5.05
N GLY A 16 -6.18 -10.51 4.88
CA GLY A 16 -7.56 -10.80 4.54
C GLY A 16 -8.21 -9.64 3.79
N GLY A 17 -9.10 -9.96 2.84
CA GLY A 17 -9.91 -8.97 2.14
C GLY A 17 -9.21 -8.19 1.01
N GLY A 18 -7.96 -8.51 0.69
CA GLY A 18 -7.19 -7.80 -0.35
C GLY A 18 -7.88 -7.78 -1.71
N GLY A 19 -7.97 -6.59 -2.33
CA GLY A 19 -8.68 -6.38 -3.59
C GLY A 19 -10.17 -6.07 -3.45
N THR A 20 -10.72 -6.11 -2.23
CA THR A 20 -12.07 -5.57 -1.94
C THR A 20 -12.06 -4.06 -1.71
N ASP A 21 -10.88 -3.45 -1.62
CA ASP A 21 -10.62 -2.02 -1.55
C ASP A 21 -10.55 -1.33 -2.92
N LEU A 22 -10.75 -2.08 -4.01
CA LEU A 22 -10.75 -1.53 -5.36
C LEU A 22 -12.02 -0.70 -5.61
N PRO A 23 -11.92 0.51 -6.20
CA PRO A 23 -13.03 1.44 -6.34
C PRO A 23 -14.31 0.84 -6.95
N ALA A 24 -14.15 0.02 -7.99
CA ALA A 24 -15.26 -0.64 -8.68
C ALA A 24 -16.06 -1.61 -7.78
N TYR A 25 -15.43 -2.21 -6.77
CA TYR A 25 -16.12 -3.09 -5.82
C TYR A 25 -16.68 -2.31 -4.63
N VAL A 26 -15.88 -1.37 -4.10
CA VAL A 26 -16.21 -0.57 -2.91
C VAL A 26 -17.52 0.19 -3.13
N LYS A 27 -17.70 0.80 -4.30
CA LYS A 27 -18.88 1.60 -4.64
C LYS A 27 -20.21 0.86 -4.41
N GLU A 28 -20.26 -0.43 -4.73
CA GLU A 28 -21.49 -1.22 -4.66
C GLU A 28 -21.59 -2.05 -3.37
N HIS A 29 -20.47 -2.52 -2.83
CA HIS A 29 -20.47 -3.54 -1.76
C HIS A 29 -19.69 -3.15 -0.50
N GLY A 30 -18.98 -2.03 -0.53
CA GLY A 30 -17.99 -1.66 0.48
C GLY A 30 -16.80 -2.62 0.51
N GLY A 31 -15.71 -2.20 1.15
CA GLY A 31 -14.49 -3.01 1.31
C GLY A 31 -14.30 -3.53 2.73
N PHE A 32 -13.42 -4.50 2.88
CA PHE A 32 -12.91 -4.96 4.18
C PHE A 32 -11.45 -5.34 4.00
N ILE A 33 -10.58 -4.82 4.86
CA ILE A 33 -9.15 -5.15 4.84
C ILE A 33 -8.73 -5.52 6.26
N PHE A 34 -7.96 -6.61 6.35
CA PHE A 34 -7.19 -6.98 7.52
C PHE A 34 -5.76 -7.25 7.06
N GLY A 35 -4.78 -6.62 7.69
CA GLY A 35 -3.39 -6.75 7.30
C GLY A 35 -2.45 -6.41 8.43
N ALA A 36 -1.16 -6.57 8.15
CA ALA A 36 -0.08 -6.27 9.07
C ALA A 36 1.08 -5.57 8.35
N SER A 37 1.69 -4.61 9.02
CA SER A 37 3.00 -4.09 8.62
C SER A 37 4.12 -5.05 9.03
N ILE A 38 5.19 -5.13 8.25
CA ILE A 38 6.33 -6.02 8.52
C ILE A 38 7.61 -5.23 8.87
N ASN A 39 8.63 -5.95 9.36
CA ASN A 39 9.95 -5.41 9.71
C ASN A 39 10.84 -5.13 8.48
N LYS A 40 10.23 -4.66 7.39
CA LYS A 40 10.89 -4.21 6.16
C LYS A 40 10.36 -2.84 5.83
N TYR A 41 11.24 -1.93 5.39
CA TYR A 41 10.91 -0.52 5.33
C TYR A 41 11.30 0.10 3.99
N VAL A 42 10.58 1.16 3.64
CA VAL A 42 11.03 2.20 2.72
C VAL A 42 11.55 3.36 3.55
N TYR A 43 12.73 3.85 3.21
CA TYR A 43 13.34 5.00 3.84
C TYR A 43 13.29 6.17 2.86
N VAL A 44 12.78 7.30 3.35
CA VAL A 44 12.73 8.54 2.61
C VAL A 44 13.52 9.59 3.38
N THR A 45 14.51 10.16 2.71
CA THR A 45 15.25 11.32 3.20
C THR A 45 14.84 12.52 2.39
N VAL A 46 14.38 13.57 3.05
CA VAL A 46 14.09 14.85 2.40
C VAL A 46 14.93 15.93 3.06
N THR A 47 15.72 16.62 2.26
CA THR A 47 16.53 17.77 2.69
C THR A 47 15.99 19.03 2.04
N HIS A 48 15.77 20.07 2.85
CA HIS A 48 15.47 21.41 2.37
C HIS A 48 16.66 22.34 2.62
N SER A 49 17.04 23.09 1.59
CA SER A 49 18.09 24.10 1.63
C SER A 49 17.67 25.35 0.87
N SER A 50 17.66 26.48 1.57
CA SER A 50 17.37 27.79 0.97
C SER A 50 18.46 28.32 0.02
N LEU A 51 19.56 27.57 -0.15
CA LEU A 51 20.67 27.93 -1.04
C LEU A 51 20.46 27.41 -2.47
N PHE A 52 19.51 26.50 -2.65
CA PHE A 52 19.19 25.86 -3.91
C PHE A 52 17.73 26.14 -4.26
N ASN A 53 17.43 26.23 -5.55
CA ASN A 53 16.06 26.48 -6.04
C ASN A 53 15.49 25.28 -6.79
N ASP A 54 16.30 24.25 -7.04
CA ASP A 54 15.88 23.05 -7.73
C ASP A 54 15.20 22.05 -6.78
N VAL A 55 14.55 21.10 -7.41
CA VAL A 55 14.00 19.89 -6.83
C VAL A 55 14.79 18.73 -7.43
N THR A 56 15.42 17.96 -6.55
CA THR A 56 16.13 16.74 -6.91
C THR A 56 15.37 15.53 -6.37
N PHE A 57 15.17 14.52 -7.21
CA PHE A 57 14.66 13.20 -6.80
C PHE A 57 15.65 12.10 -7.19
N SER A 58 15.92 11.19 -6.27
CA SER A 58 16.80 10.05 -6.45
C SER A 58 16.24 8.81 -5.76
N SER A 59 16.41 7.65 -6.38
CA SER A 59 15.97 6.36 -5.85
C SER A 59 17.10 5.36 -5.96
N ALA A 60 17.48 4.68 -4.87
CA ALA A 60 18.53 3.66 -4.93
C ALA A 60 18.19 2.46 -5.82
N HIS A 61 16.93 2.33 -6.23
CA HIS A 61 16.45 1.27 -7.14
C HIS A 61 16.18 1.79 -8.56
N ASP A 62 16.50 3.06 -8.86
CA ASP A 62 16.44 3.63 -10.21
C ASP A 62 17.73 4.44 -10.45
N GLU A 63 18.52 4.08 -11.46
CA GLU A 63 19.78 4.78 -11.77
C GLU A 63 19.54 6.21 -12.26
N ARG A 64 18.29 6.59 -12.55
CA ARG A 64 17.91 7.95 -12.95
C ARG A 64 17.80 8.86 -11.74
N ASN A 65 18.73 9.81 -11.67
CA ASN A 65 18.60 11.00 -10.84
C ASN A 65 17.93 12.11 -11.64
N GLU A 66 16.92 12.72 -11.04
CA GLU A 66 16.19 13.82 -11.66
C GLU A 66 16.49 15.11 -10.92
N MET A 67 16.87 16.16 -11.64
CA MET A 67 17.06 17.51 -11.11
C MET A 67 16.27 18.47 -11.99
N LYS A 68 15.33 19.21 -11.39
CA LYS A 68 14.38 20.08 -12.11
C LYS A 68 14.18 21.38 -11.32
N PHE A 69 13.88 22.48 -11.99
CA PHE A 69 13.60 23.76 -11.31
C PHE A 69 12.20 23.85 -10.70
N ASP A 70 11.29 22.94 -11.09
CA ASP A 70 9.92 22.88 -10.61
C ASP A 70 9.48 21.41 -10.50
N PRO A 71 8.68 21.04 -9.48
CA PRO A 71 8.17 19.68 -9.33
C PRO A 71 7.49 19.13 -10.58
N SER A 72 6.81 19.97 -11.37
CA SER A 72 6.10 19.55 -12.58
C SER A 72 7.02 18.96 -13.64
N GLY A 73 8.31 19.28 -13.60
CA GLY A 73 9.31 18.72 -14.51
C GLY A 73 9.83 17.34 -14.12
N LEU A 74 9.51 16.83 -12.92
CA LEU A 74 9.91 15.50 -12.49
C LEU A 74 9.16 14.43 -13.30
N GLU A 75 9.89 13.45 -13.81
CA GLU A 75 9.38 12.23 -14.42
C GLU A 75 8.77 11.30 -13.37
N ASN A 76 9.38 11.21 -12.16
CA ASN A 76 8.81 10.45 -11.06
C ASN A 76 7.47 11.06 -10.60
N ALA A 77 6.37 10.41 -11.02
CA ALA A 77 5.03 10.90 -10.79
C ALA A 77 4.64 10.97 -9.30
N LEU A 78 5.12 10.03 -8.48
CA LEU A 78 4.83 10.02 -7.04
C LEU A 78 5.48 11.22 -6.33
N ALA A 79 6.77 11.48 -6.61
CA ALA A 79 7.48 12.63 -6.04
C ALA A 79 6.89 13.96 -6.53
N ARG A 80 6.59 14.05 -7.84
CA ARG A 80 5.96 15.21 -8.46
C ARG A 80 4.64 15.58 -7.78
N GLU A 81 3.71 14.63 -7.70
CA GLU A 81 2.38 14.90 -7.16
C GLU A 81 2.42 15.11 -5.63
N ALA A 82 3.33 14.45 -4.91
CA ALA A 82 3.53 14.71 -3.48
C ALA A 82 4.00 16.14 -3.20
N LEU A 83 4.99 16.63 -3.95
CA LEU A 83 5.49 18.00 -3.83
C LEU A 83 4.43 19.05 -4.17
N LYS A 84 3.70 18.84 -5.28
CA LYS A 84 2.58 19.70 -5.68
C LYS A 84 1.48 19.75 -4.63
N LEU A 85 1.09 18.59 -4.08
CA LEU A 85 0.04 18.50 -3.07
C LEU A 85 0.40 19.25 -1.78
N VAL A 86 1.65 19.17 -1.34
CA VAL A 86 2.12 19.87 -0.13
C VAL A 86 2.38 21.36 -0.40
N GLY A 87 2.59 21.73 -1.66
CA GLY A 87 2.84 23.11 -2.10
C GLY A 87 4.30 23.52 -1.98
N LEU A 88 5.23 22.58 -2.21
CA LEU A 88 6.67 22.80 -2.10
C LEU A 88 7.33 22.76 -3.48
N THR A 89 8.03 23.83 -3.86
CA THR A 89 8.43 24.07 -5.26
C THR A 89 9.94 24.16 -5.51
N GLY A 90 10.79 24.24 -4.48
CA GLY A 90 12.24 24.38 -4.69
C GLY A 90 13.08 24.19 -3.43
N GLY A 91 14.38 24.01 -3.64
CA GLY A 91 15.37 23.79 -2.59
C GLY A 91 15.24 22.44 -1.90
N ILE A 92 14.69 21.43 -2.59
CA ILE A 92 14.34 20.14 -2.02
C ILE A 92 15.10 19.02 -2.69
N VAL A 93 15.73 18.17 -1.87
CA VAL A 93 16.36 16.93 -2.31
C VAL A 93 15.65 15.77 -1.65
N ILE A 94 15.03 14.90 -2.46
CA ILE A 94 14.38 13.66 -2.03
C ILE A 94 15.28 12.49 -2.45
N SER A 95 15.61 11.63 -1.49
CA SER A 95 16.35 10.39 -1.71
C SER A 95 15.62 9.23 -1.07
N THR A 96 15.50 8.12 -1.80
CA THR A 96 14.71 6.96 -1.36
C THR A 96 15.52 5.67 -1.41
N THR A 97 15.37 4.82 -0.39
CA THR A 97 15.94 3.47 -0.32
C THR A 97 14.91 2.51 0.27
N SER A 98 15.10 1.19 0.09
CA SER A 98 14.13 0.18 0.54
C SER A 98 14.85 -1.12 0.89
N ASP A 99 14.36 -1.83 1.90
CA ASP A 99 14.89 -3.14 2.32
C ASP A 99 14.61 -4.25 1.30
N VAL A 100 13.67 -4.03 0.38
CA VAL A 100 13.31 -4.95 -0.70
C VAL A 100 13.15 -4.20 -2.01
N PRO A 101 13.35 -4.88 -3.16
CA PRO A 101 13.08 -4.27 -4.46
C PRO A 101 11.63 -3.80 -4.61
N TYR A 102 11.42 -2.79 -5.45
CA TYR A 102 10.07 -2.39 -5.84
C TYR A 102 9.35 -3.52 -6.61
N SER A 103 8.01 -3.47 -6.63
CA SER A 103 7.14 -4.45 -7.31
C SER A 103 7.21 -5.87 -6.75
N THR A 104 7.47 -6.02 -5.44
CA THR A 104 7.47 -7.30 -4.70
C THR A 104 6.10 -7.72 -4.17
N GLY A 105 5.06 -6.91 -4.40
CA GLY A 105 3.73 -7.13 -3.82
C GLY A 105 3.62 -6.75 -2.34
N LEU A 106 4.63 -6.08 -1.78
CA LEU A 106 4.70 -5.65 -0.37
C LEU A 106 4.24 -4.19 -0.13
N GLY A 107 3.68 -3.53 -1.15
CA GLY A 107 3.08 -2.20 -1.03
C GLY A 107 4.08 -1.07 -0.94
N SER A 108 5.22 -1.25 -1.60
CA SER A 108 6.33 -0.31 -1.60
C SER A 108 5.93 1.08 -2.12
N SER A 109 5.06 1.17 -3.13
CA SER A 109 4.60 2.46 -3.67
C SER A 109 3.78 3.24 -2.63
N GLY A 110 2.86 2.55 -1.93
CA GLY A 110 2.08 3.14 -0.83
C GLY A 110 2.98 3.60 0.32
N ALA A 111 3.91 2.74 0.76
CA ALA A 111 4.85 3.07 1.83
C ALA A 111 5.79 4.24 1.46
N LEU A 112 6.27 4.27 0.21
CA LEU A 112 7.08 5.35 -0.33
C LEU A 112 6.32 6.68 -0.28
N LEU A 113 5.09 6.69 -0.77
CA LEU A 113 4.28 7.91 -0.84
C LEU A 113 3.89 8.43 0.56
N VAL A 114 3.50 7.53 1.47
CA VAL A 114 3.27 7.88 2.88
C VAL A 114 4.54 8.47 3.51
N GLY A 115 5.70 7.85 3.29
CA GLY A 115 6.98 8.34 3.81
C GLY A 115 7.38 9.71 3.26
N MET A 116 7.19 9.94 1.95
CA MET A 116 7.44 11.23 1.31
C MET A 116 6.52 12.31 1.85
N LEU A 117 5.20 12.07 1.90
CA LEU A 117 4.26 13.04 2.44
C LEU A 117 4.59 13.38 3.89
N HIS A 118 4.88 12.38 4.72
CA HIS A 118 5.25 12.61 6.11
C HIS A 118 6.50 13.49 6.23
N ALA A 119 7.56 13.20 5.48
CA ALA A 119 8.78 14.01 5.49
C ALA A 119 8.52 15.45 5.03
N LEU A 120 7.70 15.64 3.98
CA LEU A 120 7.37 16.96 3.43
C LEU A 120 6.52 17.79 4.40
N TYR A 121 5.51 17.21 5.05
CA TYR A 121 4.72 17.92 6.08
C TYR A 121 5.56 18.30 7.30
N VAL A 122 6.44 17.40 7.77
CA VAL A 122 7.37 17.70 8.88
C VAL A 122 8.31 18.85 8.50
N LEU A 123 8.84 18.87 7.27
CA LEU A 123 9.67 19.96 6.77
C LEU A 123 8.94 21.30 6.74
N LYS A 124 7.66 21.28 6.36
CA LYS A 124 6.77 22.45 6.38
C LYS A 124 6.39 22.89 7.81
N GLY A 125 6.68 22.08 8.82
CA GLY A 125 6.36 22.35 10.22
C GLY A 125 4.94 21.92 10.63
N GLU A 126 4.31 21.06 9.84
CA GLU A 126 2.97 20.55 10.08
C GLU A 126 3.04 19.14 10.70
N ASN A 127 2.40 18.95 11.86
CA ASN A 127 2.22 17.64 12.45
C ASN A 127 0.89 17.06 11.97
N VAL A 128 0.94 15.90 11.31
CA VAL A 128 -0.22 15.26 10.67
C VAL A 128 -0.44 13.86 11.23
N THR A 129 -1.68 13.38 11.20
CA THR A 129 -2.02 12.04 11.66
C THR A 129 -1.71 10.98 10.61
N THR A 130 -1.64 9.72 11.04
CA THR A 130 -1.44 8.57 10.17
C THR A 130 -2.58 8.39 9.16
N GLU A 131 -3.82 8.61 9.57
CA GLU A 131 -5.00 8.55 8.71
C GLU A 131 -4.94 9.64 7.64
N PHE A 132 -4.55 10.86 8.03
CA PHE A 132 -4.38 11.96 7.09
C PHE A 132 -3.32 11.63 6.02
N LEU A 133 -2.17 11.07 6.43
CA LEU A 133 -1.14 10.63 5.49
C LEU A 133 -1.65 9.55 4.53
N ALA A 134 -2.39 8.57 5.04
CA ALA A 134 -2.96 7.48 4.24
C ALA A 134 -3.98 7.99 3.22
N ASP A 135 -4.83 8.95 3.61
CA ASP A 135 -5.80 9.59 2.72
C ASP A 135 -5.13 10.45 1.66
N ARG A 136 -4.10 11.23 2.02
CA ARG A 136 -3.35 12.04 1.04
C ARG A 136 -2.60 11.19 0.02
N ALA A 137 -1.99 10.09 0.46
CA ALA A 137 -1.38 9.12 -0.44
C ALA A 137 -2.43 8.47 -1.36
N SER A 138 -3.58 8.07 -0.81
CA SER A 138 -4.69 7.51 -1.59
C SER A 138 -5.26 8.51 -2.61
N HIS A 139 -5.36 9.78 -2.25
CA HIS A 139 -5.78 10.86 -3.14
C HIS A 139 -4.82 11.02 -4.33
N ILE A 140 -3.50 10.99 -4.09
CA ILE A 140 -2.52 11.05 -5.18
C ILE A 140 -2.67 9.86 -6.13
N PHE A 141 -2.80 8.63 -5.61
CA PHE A 141 -2.99 7.46 -6.47
C PHE A 141 -4.25 7.60 -7.32
N PHE A 142 -5.38 7.92 -6.70
CA PHE A 142 -6.67 7.87 -7.36
C PHE A 142 -6.97 9.11 -8.20
N GLU A 143 -6.84 10.31 -7.62
CA GLU A 143 -7.27 11.56 -8.25
C GLU A 143 -6.16 12.21 -9.09
N CYS A 144 -4.91 12.14 -8.65
CA CYS A 144 -3.80 12.78 -9.38
C CYS A 144 -3.20 11.88 -10.47
N LEU A 145 -3.06 10.59 -10.19
CA LEU A 145 -2.41 9.63 -11.10
C LEU A 145 -3.39 8.75 -11.86
N GLY A 146 -4.69 8.75 -11.51
CA GLY A 146 -5.69 7.90 -12.13
C GLY A 146 -5.41 6.40 -11.95
N SER A 147 -4.65 6.02 -10.91
CA SER A 147 -4.31 4.64 -10.61
C SER A 147 -5.53 3.87 -10.15
N SER A 148 -5.60 2.60 -10.55
CA SER A 148 -6.61 1.64 -10.12
C SER A 148 -6.29 1.01 -8.76
N GLU A 149 -5.22 1.45 -8.11
CA GLU A 149 -4.83 1.03 -6.77
C GLU A 149 -5.92 1.32 -5.72
N GLY A 150 -6.14 0.36 -4.83
CA GLY A 150 -7.04 0.53 -3.69
C GLY A 150 -6.36 1.20 -2.51
N LYS A 151 -7.11 1.45 -1.43
CA LYS A 151 -6.60 2.15 -0.24
C LYS A 151 -5.74 1.28 0.69
N GLN A 152 -5.65 -0.03 0.47
CA GLN A 152 -5.00 -0.91 1.45
C GLN A 152 -3.52 -0.61 1.67
N ASP A 153 -2.79 -0.22 0.62
CA ASP A 153 -1.35 -0.03 0.68
C ASP A 153 -0.97 1.19 1.52
N PRO A 154 -1.48 2.41 1.24
CA PRO A 154 -1.25 3.57 2.09
C PRO A 154 -1.70 3.38 3.54
N TYR A 155 -2.87 2.78 3.76
CA TYR A 155 -3.43 2.62 5.10
C TYR A 155 -2.61 1.66 5.95
N LEU A 156 -2.30 0.45 5.44
CA LEU A 156 -1.51 -0.52 6.18
C LEU A 156 -0.08 -0.02 6.45
N ALA A 157 0.50 0.76 5.53
CA ALA A 157 1.82 1.34 5.70
C ALA A 157 1.84 2.50 6.73
N SER A 158 0.82 3.36 6.73
CA SER A 158 0.74 4.52 7.61
C SER A 158 0.39 4.16 9.05
N LEU A 159 -0.56 3.24 9.24
CA LEU A 159 -1.04 2.84 10.57
C LEU A 159 -0.01 1.98 11.32
N GLY A 160 0.70 1.10 10.61
CA GLY A 160 1.60 0.13 11.20
C GLY A 160 0.88 -0.95 12.03
N GLY A 161 1.65 -1.93 12.50
CA GLY A 161 1.15 -3.07 13.26
C GLY A 161 0.11 -3.89 12.51
N PHE A 162 -0.71 -4.64 13.24
CA PHE A 162 -1.93 -5.22 12.69
C PHE A 162 -3.03 -4.17 12.65
N SER A 163 -3.72 -4.07 11.52
CA SER A 163 -4.79 -3.11 11.33
C SER A 163 -5.95 -3.73 10.55
N CYS A 164 -7.15 -3.27 10.87
CA CYS A 164 -8.38 -3.71 10.24
C CYS A 164 -9.28 -2.51 9.99
N PHE A 165 -9.87 -2.45 8.80
CA PHE A 165 -10.78 -1.38 8.44
C PHE A 165 -11.77 -1.81 7.36
N GLU A 166 -12.87 -1.09 7.29
CA GLU A 166 -13.86 -1.21 6.22
C GLU A 166 -13.86 0.06 5.37
N LEU A 167 -14.25 -0.12 4.11
CA LEU A 167 -14.54 0.99 3.22
C LEU A 167 -16.04 1.05 3.01
N ASP A 168 -16.65 2.21 3.26
CA ASP A 168 -18.05 2.43 2.90
C ASP A 168 -18.20 2.60 1.38
N ARG A 169 -19.45 2.69 0.89
CA ARG A 169 -19.75 2.87 -0.54
C ARG A 169 -19.30 4.23 -1.09
N LYS A 170 -18.91 5.17 -0.22
CA LYS A 170 -18.33 6.48 -0.57
C LYS A 170 -16.80 6.44 -0.53
N ASN A 171 -16.20 5.26 -0.37
CA ASN A 171 -14.76 5.04 -0.27
C ASN A 171 -14.14 5.69 0.99
N THR A 172 -14.94 5.93 2.02
CA THR A 172 -14.49 6.41 3.34
C THR A 172 -14.01 5.23 4.17
N VAL A 173 -12.87 5.38 4.84
CA VAL A 173 -12.32 4.33 5.69
C VAL A 173 -12.83 4.45 7.12
N ALA A 174 -13.31 3.35 7.67
CA ALA A 174 -13.68 3.21 9.07
C ALA A 174 -12.80 2.15 9.74
N MET A 175 -12.01 2.55 10.73
CA MET A 175 -11.17 1.63 11.49
C MET A 175 -12.02 0.68 12.32
N LEU A 176 -11.67 -0.61 12.28
CA LEU A 176 -12.32 -1.64 13.09
C LEU A 176 -11.44 -1.99 14.29
N PRO A 177 -12.04 -2.21 15.48
CA PRO A 177 -11.31 -2.68 16.63
C PRO A 177 -10.71 -4.06 16.35
N LEU A 178 -9.50 -4.26 16.86
CA LEU A 178 -8.74 -5.47 16.68
C LEU A 178 -8.03 -5.82 17.98
N THR A 179 -8.31 -7.01 18.51
CA THR A 179 -7.68 -7.49 19.75
C THR A 179 -6.93 -8.79 19.46
N ILE A 180 -5.62 -8.69 19.24
CA ILE A 180 -4.76 -9.86 19.00
C ILE A 180 -3.82 -10.01 20.19
N SER A 181 -3.80 -11.21 20.78
CA SER A 181 -2.91 -11.49 21.90
C SER A 181 -1.44 -11.48 21.46
N SER A 182 -0.53 -11.08 22.33
CA SER A 182 0.91 -11.16 22.04
C SER A 182 1.39 -12.60 21.81
N ALA A 183 0.70 -13.60 22.37
CA ALA A 183 0.97 -15.01 22.08
C ALA A 183 0.63 -15.34 20.62
N THR A 184 -0.54 -14.92 20.13
CA THR A 184 -0.94 -15.08 18.73
C THR A 184 0.04 -14.40 17.78
N VAL A 185 0.52 -13.19 18.11
CA VAL A 185 1.52 -12.49 17.29
C VAL A 185 2.81 -13.30 17.19
N ARG A 186 3.36 -13.78 18.32
CA ARG A 186 4.57 -14.60 18.34
C ARG A 186 4.39 -15.91 17.59
N ASP A 187 3.25 -16.57 17.76
CA ASP A 187 2.95 -17.82 17.06
C ASP A 187 2.82 -17.60 15.55
N PHE A 188 2.23 -16.47 15.11
CA PHE A 188 2.14 -16.11 13.70
C PHE A 188 3.53 -15.88 13.12
N GLU A 189 4.39 -15.15 13.81
CA GLU A 189 5.78 -14.91 13.41
C GLU A 189 6.58 -16.22 13.34
N ALA A 190 6.42 -17.12 14.32
CA ALA A 190 7.13 -18.41 14.37
C ALA A 190 6.63 -19.43 13.33
N ARG A 191 5.39 -19.29 12.85
CA ARG A 191 4.73 -20.22 11.92
C ARG A 191 4.62 -19.69 10.49
N SER A 192 5.18 -18.52 10.19
CA SER A 192 5.12 -17.90 8.86
C SER A 192 6.48 -17.91 8.18
N LEU A 193 6.50 -18.32 6.91
CA LEU A 193 7.68 -18.27 6.04
C LEU A 193 7.41 -17.36 4.85
N TYR A 194 8.43 -16.58 4.48
CA TYR A 194 8.37 -15.63 3.37
C TYR A 194 9.44 -15.96 2.34
N PHE A 195 9.05 -16.00 1.07
CA PHE A 195 9.95 -16.32 -0.03
C PHE A 195 9.91 -15.21 -1.07
N TYR A 196 11.08 -14.64 -1.37
CA TYR A 196 11.25 -13.75 -2.52
C TYR A 196 11.51 -14.61 -3.76
N THR A 197 10.56 -14.62 -4.69
CA THR A 197 10.62 -15.47 -5.89
C THR A 197 11.47 -14.89 -7.01
N GLY A 198 11.90 -13.63 -6.91
CA GLY A 198 12.56 -12.91 -8.01
C GLY A 198 11.63 -12.53 -9.17
N ILE A 199 10.36 -12.98 -9.14
CA ILE A 199 9.40 -12.72 -10.20
C ILE A 199 8.84 -11.31 -10.02
N GLN A 200 9.30 -10.39 -10.86
CA GLN A 200 8.74 -9.04 -10.93
C GLN A 200 7.60 -9.02 -11.97
N ARG A 201 6.39 -8.65 -11.54
CA ARG A 201 5.25 -8.41 -12.43
C ARG A 201 4.80 -6.97 -12.29
N ARG A 202 4.44 -6.33 -13.41
CA ARG A 202 3.74 -5.05 -13.39
C ARG A 202 2.31 -5.28 -12.90
N SER A 203 2.10 -5.13 -11.59
CA SER A 203 0.79 -5.33 -10.94
C SER A 203 -0.31 -4.47 -11.54
N GLY A 204 -0.01 -3.22 -11.93
CA GLY A 204 -0.98 -2.28 -12.50
C GLY A 204 -1.75 -2.79 -13.72
N LEU A 205 -1.06 -3.44 -14.67
CA LEU A 205 -1.70 -3.93 -15.90
C LEU A 205 -2.73 -5.04 -15.64
N LEU A 206 -2.43 -5.95 -14.70
CA LEU A 206 -3.38 -7.00 -14.31
C LEU A 206 -4.57 -6.41 -13.55
N LEU A 207 -4.32 -5.45 -12.66
CA LEU A 207 -5.36 -4.76 -11.90
C LEU A 207 -6.36 -4.04 -12.82
N ASP A 208 -5.87 -3.35 -13.85
CA ASP A 208 -6.71 -2.65 -14.83
C ASP A 208 -7.60 -3.62 -15.64
N GLU A 209 -7.05 -4.74 -16.09
CA GLU A 209 -7.82 -5.78 -16.78
C GLU A 209 -8.91 -6.38 -15.88
N HIS A 210 -8.58 -6.63 -14.61
CA HIS A 210 -9.55 -7.14 -13.64
C HIS A 210 -10.66 -6.13 -13.34
N GLN A 211 -10.33 -4.85 -13.27
CA GLN A 211 -11.35 -3.81 -13.06
C GLN A 211 -12.26 -3.65 -14.26
N LYS A 212 -11.74 -3.71 -15.49
CA LYS A 212 -12.56 -3.70 -16.72
C LYS A 212 -13.53 -4.89 -16.75
N LYS A 213 -13.07 -6.09 -16.40
CA LYS A 213 -13.93 -7.29 -16.32
C LYS A 213 -14.98 -7.20 -15.21
N ALA A 214 -14.64 -6.63 -14.05
CA ALA A 214 -15.60 -6.40 -12.97
C ALA A 214 -16.65 -5.35 -13.35
N ALA A 215 -16.23 -4.25 -14.00
CA ALA A 215 -17.12 -3.20 -14.49
C ALA A 215 -18.06 -3.70 -15.60
N ALA A 216 -17.63 -4.72 -16.36
CA ALA A 216 -18.46 -5.41 -17.35
C ALA A 216 -19.48 -6.40 -16.75
N GLY A 217 -19.64 -6.43 -15.41
CA GLY A 217 -20.66 -7.26 -14.75
C GLY A 217 -20.35 -8.75 -14.72
N ASN A 218 -19.07 -9.14 -14.78
CA ASN A 218 -18.70 -10.55 -14.70
C ASN A 218 -18.99 -11.11 -13.29
N GLU A 219 -20.07 -11.90 -13.17
CA GLU A 219 -20.52 -12.49 -11.91
C GLU A 219 -19.45 -13.32 -11.21
N ALA A 220 -18.56 -14.01 -11.95
CA ALA A 220 -17.50 -14.82 -11.33
C ALA A 220 -16.47 -13.94 -10.59
N VAL A 221 -16.09 -12.80 -11.17
CA VAL A 221 -15.17 -11.84 -10.52
C VAL A 221 -15.83 -11.20 -9.30
N LEU A 222 -17.13 -10.92 -9.40
CA LEU A 222 -17.89 -10.34 -8.29
C LEU A 222 -18.03 -11.35 -7.12
N ASN A 223 -18.44 -12.58 -7.42
CA ASN A 223 -18.56 -13.67 -6.44
C ASN A 223 -17.22 -13.99 -5.78
N TYR A 224 -16.13 -13.96 -6.54
CA TYR A 224 -14.78 -14.05 -5.99
C TYR A 224 -14.52 -12.96 -4.94
N ARG A 225 -14.80 -11.68 -5.24
CA ARG A 225 -14.59 -10.58 -4.29
C ARG A 225 -15.47 -10.71 -3.04
N HIS A 226 -16.72 -11.15 -3.17
CA HIS A 226 -17.57 -11.48 -2.01
C HIS A 226 -16.94 -12.56 -1.14
N ARG A 227 -16.43 -13.63 -1.76
CA ARG A 227 -15.75 -14.72 -1.05
C ARG A 227 -14.47 -14.23 -0.35
N VAL A 228 -13.66 -13.39 -1.01
CA VAL A 228 -12.45 -12.79 -0.42
C VAL A 228 -12.79 -11.89 0.78
N LYS A 229 -13.85 -11.09 0.68
CA LYS A 229 -14.34 -10.25 1.77
C LYS A 229 -14.73 -11.09 2.99
N GLU A 230 -15.48 -12.16 2.75
CA GLU A 230 -15.95 -13.08 3.80
C GLU A 230 -14.79 -13.84 4.44
N ILE A 231 -13.85 -14.36 3.64
CA ILE A 231 -12.63 -15.00 4.15
C ILE A 231 -11.84 -14.00 4.99
N GLY A 232 -11.72 -12.74 4.56
CA GLY A 232 -11.03 -11.71 5.32
C GLY A 232 -11.59 -11.52 6.73
N ARG A 233 -12.92 -11.48 6.87
CA ARG A 233 -13.57 -11.39 8.19
C ARG A 233 -13.32 -12.62 9.05
N LYS A 234 -13.36 -13.81 8.45
CA LYS A 234 -13.02 -15.07 9.14
C LYS A 234 -11.56 -15.10 9.60
N ILE A 235 -10.64 -14.57 8.80
CA ILE A 235 -9.22 -14.44 9.16
C ILE A 235 -9.06 -13.51 10.36
N LYS A 236 -9.72 -12.33 10.36
CA LYS A 236 -9.72 -11.44 11.53
C LYS A 236 -10.17 -12.18 12.80
N ALA A 237 -11.29 -12.88 12.73
CA ALA A 237 -11.82 -13.64 13.87
C ALA A 237 -10.85 -14.74 14.34
N ALA A 238 -10.18 -15.45 13.41
CA ALA A 238 -9.19 -16.46 13.73
C ALA A 238 -7.99 -15.86 14.50
N PHE A 239 -7.50 -14.68 14.09
CA PHE A 239 -6.44 -13.98 14.82
C PHE A 239 -6.88 -13.51 16.22
N GLU A 240 -8.11 -13.01 16.36
CA GLU A 240 -8.64 -12.58 17.66
C GLU A 240 -8.85 -13.76 18.62
N GLN A 241 -9.12 -14.96 18.08
CA GLN A 241 -9.28 -16.20 18.85
C GLN A 241 -7.96 -16.96 19.08
N GLY A 242 -6.86 -16.54 18.44
CA GLY A 242 -5.58 -17.25 18.49
C GLY A 242 -5.55 -18.56 17.69
N ASP A 243 -6.52 -18.79 16.80
CA ASP A 243 -6.64 -20.00 15.98
C ASP A 243 -5.89 -19.84 14.65
N LEU A 244 -4.57 -19.99 14.70
CA LEU A 244 -3.72 -19.85 13.51
C LEU A 244 -3.83 -21.05 12.54
N ASP A 245 -4.30 -22.20 13.02
CA ASP A 245 -4.57 -23.34 12.14
C ASP A 245 -5.78 -23.03 11.25
N ARG A 246 -6.80 -22.38 11.81
CA ARG A 246 -7.93 -21.85 11.03
C ARG A 246 -7.50 -20.78 10.05
N PHE A 247 -6.58 -19.89 10.42
CA PHE A 247 -5.98 -18.95 9.47
C PHE A 247 -5.30 -19.68 8.30
N GLY A 248 -4.50 -20.72 8.56
CA GLY A 248 -3.86 -21.51 7.51
C GLY A 248 -4.86 -22.15 6.53
N MET A 249 -5.95 -22.72 7.05
CA MET A 249 -7.04 -23.26 6.22
C MET A 249 -7.72 -22.17 5.37
N LEU A 250 -8.00 -21.01 5.96
CA LEU A 250 -8.63 -19.89 5.25
C LEU A 250 -7.69 -19.29 4.17
N LEU A 251 -6.38 -19.29 4.42
CA LEU A 251 -5.39 -18.86 3.44
C LEU A 251 -5.38 -19.81 2.23
N HIS A 252 -5.50 -21.13 2.47
CA HIS A 252 -5.68 -22.11 1.41
C HIS A 252 -6.95 -21.84 0.60
N ASP A 253 -8.10 -21.65 1.26
CA ASP A 253 -9.38 -21.37 0.60
C ASP A 253 -9.31 -20.10 -0.26
N HIS A 254 -8.66 -19.06 0.26
CA HIS A 254 -8.42 -17.83 -0.49
C HIS A 254 -7.54 -18.08 -1.72
N TRP A 255 -6.46 -18.86 -1.57
CA TRP A 255 -5.60 -19.20 -2.69
C TRP A 255 -6.31 -19.99 -3.79
N GLN A 256 -7.17 -20.95 -3.43
CA GLN A 256 -7.98 -21.67 -4.42
C GLN A 256 -8.93 -20.73 -5.15
N ALA A 257 -9.67 -19.89 -4.42
CA ALA A 257 -10.58 -18.91 -5.01
C ALA A 257 -9.86 -17.96 -5.98
N LYS A 258 -8.64 -17.54 -5.63
CA LYS A 258 -7.80 -16.62 -6.42
C LYS A 258 -7.32 -17.24 -7.73
N LYS A 259 -7.00 -18.54 -7.73
CA LYS A 259 -6.64 -19.28 -8.95
C LYS A 259 -7.84 -19.45 -9.88
N GLU A 260 -9.02 -19.73 -9.34
CA GLU A 260 -10.26 -19.89 -10.12
C GLU A 260 -10.68 -18.58 -10.80
N SER A 261 -10.56 -17.45 -10.10
CA SER A 261 -11.02 -16.14 -10.59
C SER A 261 -10.12 -15.51 -11.65
N THR A 262 -8.88 -15.97 -11.76
CA THR A 262 -7.85 -15.25 -12.52
C THR A 262 -6.95 -16.17 -13.31
N HIS A 263 -7.19 -16.23 -14.62
CA HIS A 263 -6.23 -16.75 -15.58
C HIS A 263 -4.93 -15.93 -15.53
N GLY A 264 -3.80 -16.59 -15.24
CA GLY A 264 -2.47 -15.97 -15.23
C GLY A 264 -1.93 -15.53 -13.86
N MET A 265 -2.70 -15.70 -12.76
CA MET A 265 -2.18 -15.32 -11.43
C MET A 265 -1.15 -16.29 -10.87
N SER A 266 -1.32 -17.60 -11.10
CA SER A 266 -0.27 -18.59 -10.92
C SER A 266 0.34 -18.88 -12.28
N ILE A 267 1.66 -18.85 -12.38
CA ILE A 267 2.34 -19.63 -13.41
C ILE A 267 2.30 -21.08 -12.92
N GLY A 268 1.99 -22.04 -13.79
CA GLY A 268 2.39 -23.42 -13.50
C GLY A 268 3.90 -23.38 -13.32
N ALA A 269 4.39 -23.63 -12.11
CA ALA A 269 5.82 -23.67 -11.90
C ALA A 269 6.41 -24.82 -12.73
N VAL A 270 7.56 -24.54 -13.36
CA VAL A 270 8.42 -25.52 -14.02
C VAL A 270 8.85 -26.60 -13.03
#